data_AF-A0A9E1T6M0-F1
#
_entry.id   AF-A0A9E1T6M0-F1
#
_cell.length_a   1.000
_cell.length_b   1.000
_cell.length_c   1.000
_cell.angle_alpha   90.00
_cell.angle_beta   90.00
_cell.angle_gamma   90.00
#
_symmetry.space_group_name_H-M   'P 1'
#
loop_
_entity.id
_entity.type
_entity.pdbx_description
1 polymer ?
#
loop_
_entity_poly.entity_id
_entity_poly.type
_entity_poly.pdbx_seq_one_letter_code
_entity_poly.pdbx_strand_id
1 'polypeptide(L)' 'LFEVLTWRQLGLHDKPVFLVNVNAYWDPLLVLLKHVVAQGFADAALLDYFVDVPNAAAALEALP' A
#
# COMPACT_ATOMS: atom_id res chain seq x y z
N LEU A 1 -4.26 -6.03 -4.50
CA LEU A 1 -3.80 -5.13 -3.43
C LEU A 1 -4.36 -5.56 -2.07
N PHE A 2 -5.66 -5.41 -1.81
CA PHE A 2 -6.26 -5.67 -0.48
C PHE A 2 -5.93 -7.05 0.09
N GLU A 3 -6.13 -8.13 -0.66
CA GLU A 3 -5.81 -9.49 -0.19
C GLU A 3 -4.35 -9.63 0.28
N VAL A 4 -3.41 -9.10 -0.51
CA VAL A 4 -1.98 -9.12 -0.19
C VAL A 4 -1.68 -8.28 1.05
N LEU A 5 -2.35 -7.13 1.23
CA LEU A 5 -2.21 -6.32 2.46
C LEU A 5 -2.78 -7.04 3.68
N THR A 6 -3.91 -7.73 3.54
CA THR A 6 -4.49 -8.55 4.62
C THR A 6 -3.56 -9.69 4.99
N TRP A 7 -2.94 -10.37 4.02
CA TRP A 7 -1.97 -11.43 4.31
C TRP A 7 -0.74 -10.90 5.03
N ARG A 8 -0.22 -9.73 4.63
CA ARG A 8 0.85 -9.04 5.35
C ARG A 8 0.44 -8.68 6.78
N GLN A 9 -0.77 -8.15 6.97
CA GLN A 9 -1.33 -7.83 8.29
C GLN A 9 -1.46 -9.06 9.19
N LEU A 10 -1.79 -10.22 8.62
CA LEU A 10 -1.87 -11.51 9.31
C LEU A 10 -0.50 -12.17 9.51
N GLY A 11 0.59 -11.56 9.05
CA GLY A 11 1.95 -12.11 9.17
C GLY A 11 2.22 -13.32 8.27
N LEU A 12 1.44 -13.51 7.19
CA LEU A 12 1.62 -14.64 6.28
C LEU A 12 2.79 -14.45 5.30
N HIS A 13 3.29 -13.22 5.16
CA HIS A 13 4.52 -12.91 4.42
C HIS A 13 5.08 -11.53 4.78
N ASP A 14 6.38 -11.33 4.50
CA ASP A 14 7.07 -10.04 4.68
C ASP A 14 7.53 -9.38 3.38
N LYS A 15 7.13 -9.93 2.22
CA LYS A 15 7.47 -9.38 0.91
C LYS A 15 7.03 -7.90 0.79
N PRO A 16 7.86 -7.01 0.21
CA PRO A 16 7.48 -5.62 -0.02
C PRO A 16 6.32 -5.54 -1.01
N VAL A 17 5.42 -4.58 -0.80
CA VAL A 17 4.26 -4.31 -1.67
C VAL A 17 4.42 -2.90 -2.22
N PHE A 18 4.39 -2.77 -3.55
CA PHE A 18 4.49 -1.48 -4.22
C PHE A 18 3.17 -1.14 -4.91
N LEU A 19 2.66 0.06 -4.68
CA LEU A 19 1.55 0.64 -5.41
C LEU A 19 2.11 1.55 -6.50
N VAL A 20 2.08 1.09 -7.75
CA VAL A 20 2.55 1.89 -8.88
C VAL A 20 1.47 2.89 -9.29
N ASN A 21 1.63 4.13 -8.88
CA ASN A 21 0.67 5.22 -9.01
C ASN A 21 1.04 6.19 -10.14
N VAL A 22 0.89 5.72 -11.38
CA VAL A 22 1.18 6.52 -12.57
C VAL A 22 0.19 7.67 -12.70
N ASN A 23 0.68 8.90 -12.84
CA ASN A 23 -0.13 10.11 -13.02
C ASN A 23 -1.25 10.25 -11.96
N ALA A 24 -0.97 9.90 -10.71
CA ALA A 24 -1.93 10.01 -9.60
C ALA A 24 -3.21 9.16 -9.77
N TYR A 25 -3.19 8.12 -10.60
CA TYR A 25 -4.34 7.24 -10.84
C TYR A 25 -4.93 6.64 -9.56
N TRP A 26 -4.08 6.31 -8.57
CA TRP A 26 -4.47 5.71 -7.29
C TRP A 26 -4.59 6.68 -6.12
N ASP A 27 -4.45 8.00 -6.34
CA ASP A 27 -4.65 8.99 -5.28
C ASP A 27 -6.03 8.84 -4.58
N PRO A 28 -7.15 8.62 -5.31
CA PRO A 28 -8.45 8.40 -4.65
C PRO A 28 -8.45 7.19 -3.72
N LEU A 29 -7.72 6.13 -4.07
CA LEU A 29 -7.58 4.94 -3.22
C LEU A 29 -6.74 5.25 -1.97
N LEU A 30 -5.64 6.00 -2.10
CA LEU A 30 -4.83 6.44 -0.96
C LEU A 30 -5.64 7.30 0.01
N VAL A 31 -6.49 8.19 -0.52
CA VAL A 31 -7.45 8.98 0.28
C VAL A 31 -8.44 8.07 1.00
N LEU A 32 -9.01 7.08 0.31
CA LEU A 32 -9.93 6.12 0.93
C LEU A 32 -9.27 5.33 2.06
N LEU A 33 -8.05 4.81 1.86
CA LEU A 33 -7.32 4.06 2.90
C LEU A 33 -7.06 4.92 4.14
N LYS A 34 -6.63 6.18 3.95
CA LYS A 34 -6.46 7.15 5.05
C LYS A 34 -7.77 7.42 5.78
N HIS A 35 -8.88 7.53 5.05
CA HIS A 35 -10.21 7.71 5.65
C HIS A 35 -10.63 6.49 6.48
N VAL A 36 -10.45 5.27 5.97
CA VAL A 36 -10.74 4.01 6.68
C VAL A 36 -9.97 3.93 8.00
N VAL A 37 -8.68 4.28 7.99
CA VAL A 37 -7.85 4.34 9.21
C VAL A 37 -8.37 5.44 10.16
N ALA A 38 -8.65 6.64 9.64
CA ALA A 38 -9.14 7.75 10.46
C ALA A 38 -10.50 7.48 11.12
N GLN A 39 -11.33 6.62 10.53
CA GLN A 39 -12.60 6.18 11.10
C GLN A 39 -12.47 4.97 12.05
N GLY A 40 -11.25 4.45 12.25
CA GLY A 40 -11.00 3.31 13.16
C GLY A 40 -11.39 1.95 12.59
N PHE A 41 -11.63 1.85 11.28
CA PHE A 41 -11.94 0.57 10.63
C PHE A 41 -10.68 -0.25 10.29
N ALA A 42 -9.50 0.37 10.35
CA ALA A 42 -8.21 -0.31 10.20
C ALA A 42 -7.15 0.34 11.09
N ASP A 43 -6.13 -0.43 11.45
CA ASP A 43 -4.96 0.06 12.18
C ASP A 43 -4.09 0.96 11.30
N ALA A 44 -3.40 1.93 11.89
CA ALA A 44 -2.50 2.84 11.18
C ALA A 44 -1.37 2.10 10.44
N ALA A 45 -0.91 0.95 10.97
CA ALA A 45 0.11 0.11 10.35
C ALA A 45 -0.27 -0.38 8.95
N LEU A 46 -1.56 -0.38 8.58
CA LEU A 46 -2.00 -0.70 7.21
C LEU A 46 -1.31 0.18 6.16
N LEU A 47 -1.09 1.46 6.48
CA LEU A 47 -0.47 2.42 5.56
C LEU A 47 1.04 2.18 5.38
N ASP A 48 1.66 1.45 6.30
CA ASP A 48 3.08 1.09 6.25
C ASP A 48 3.33 -0.24 5.51
N TYR A 49 2.27 -0.94 5.12
CA TYR A 49 2.35 -2.24 4.44
C TYR A 49 2.57 -2.15 2.93
N PHE A 50 2.55 -0.96 2.35
CA PHE A 50 2.89 -0.73 0.95
C PHE A 50 3.65 0.59 0.77
N VAL A 51 4.33 0.70 -0.37
CA VAL A 51 5.03 1.91 -0.79
C VAL A 51 4.40 2.44 -2.07
N ASP A 52 4.00 3.72 -2.07
CA ASP A 52 3.54 4.43 -3.26
C ASP A 52 4.74 4.83 -4.13
N VAL A 53 4.70 4.49 -5.43
CA VAL A 53 5.79 4.77 -6.38
C VAL A 53 5.24 5.31 -7.71
N PRO A 54 5.91 6.27 -8.36
CA PRO A 54 5.34 6.97 -9.50
C PRO A 54 5.33 6.16 -10.81
N ASN A 55 6.14 5.11 -10.91
CA ASN A 55 6.27 4.28 -12.10
C ASN A 55 6.90 2.91 -11.79
N ALA A 56 6.91 2.01 -12.76
CA ALA A 56 7.44 0.66 -12.61
C ALA A 56 8.96 0.62 -12.37
N ALA A 57 9.73 1.55 -12.96
CA ALA A 57 11.17 1.60 -12.76
C ALA A 57 11.51 1.89 -11.29
N ALA A 58 10.84 2.86 -10.67
CA ALA A 58 10.98 3.16 -9.25
C ALA A 58 10.63 1.95 -8.35
N ALA A 59 9.64 1.15 -8.73
CA ALA A 59 9.30 -0.08 -8.01
C ALA A 59 10.43 -1.11 -8.06
N LEU A 60 11.08 -1.27 -9.22
CA LEU A 60 12.18 -2.20 -9.42
C LEU A 60 13.45 -1.75 -8.70
N GLU A 61 13.75 -0.45 -8.70
CA GLU A 61 14.89 0.15 -7.98
C GLU A 61 14.76 0.00 -6.46
N ALA A 62 13.53 -0.07 -5.94
CA ALA A 62 13.24 -0.26 -4.52
C ALA A 62 13.23 -1.73 -4.08
N LEU A 63 13.45 -2.70 -4.99
CA LEU A 63 13.55 -4.10 -4.61
C LEU A 63 14.87 -4.38 -3.86
N PRO A 64 14.83 -5.11 -2.74
CA PRO A 64 16.01 -5.55 -2.02
C PRO A 64 16.77 -6.69 -2.73
#